data_AF-A0A5U8KBI2-F1
#
_entry.id   AF-A0A5U8KBI2-F1
#
_cell.length_a   1.000
_cell.length_b   1.000
_cell.length_c   1.000
_cell.angle_alpha   90.00
_cell.angle_beta   90.00
_cell.angle_gamma   90.00
#
_symmetry.space_group_name_H-M   'P 1'
#
loop_
_entity.id
_entity.type
_entity.pdbx_description
1 polymer ?
#
loop_
_entity_poly.entity_id
_entity_poly.type
_entity_poly.pdbx_seq_one_letter_code
_entity_poly.pdbx_strand_id
1 'polypeptide(L)'
;MAKIQARNVDDALFARIEQSAMKNERSLEGEIRLALATLYPATDPSQNIVPLSMRERWQQETGQRLRWLLQRLNEDGFGTRVRTGDETVADYVRLGDQLGTSPGLLMDIAEGRAEMTPEMAGALQHWCGASGDWLLSGEGESFPVVKLGTCSGVSWQEFFFPDDDDRYVFEFIRIGGGRHEGTLLILRRHEHSGRATTGLVTEAFYLRAGMGNGGYGNLKNFLLFLKQHCGSLVMNAYQFMPPDLDFDFWSVTGRHHPVWFRDINRCLPSRWLQQLLGGEDPGEWFTGGWSPVLKEIAEAAAGEQHDPAG
;
A
#
# COMPACT_ATOMS: atom_id res chain seq x y z
N MET A 1 18.12 -38.67 30.87
CA MET A 1 17.80 -37.57 31.79
C MET A 1 18.15 -38.00 33.21
N ALA A 2 19.03 -37.27 33.90
CA ALA A 2 19.42 -37.60 35.26
C ALA A 2 18.34 -37.16 36.25
N LYS A 3 17.81 -38.09 37.05
CA LYS A 3 16.87 -37.80 38.14
C LYS A 3 17.66 -37.06 39.23
N ILE A 4 17.35 -35.78 39.47
CA ILE A 4 17.97 -35.03 40.57
C ILE A 4 17.50 -35.68 41.88
N GLN A 5 18.43 -36.20 42.66
CA GLN A 5 18.17 -36.78 43.97
C GLN A 5 18.57 -35.75 45.04
N ALA A 6 17.79 -35.64 46.11
CA ALA A 6 17.98 -34.64 47.18
C ALA A 6 19.40 -34.61 47.77
N ARG A 7 20.15 -35.72 47.67
CA ARG A 7 21.56 -35.84 48.05
C ARG A 7 22.56 -35.01 47.24
N ASN A 8 22.12 -34.32 46.18
CA ASN A 8 22.95 -33.47 45.33
C ASN A 8 22.65 -31.97 45.51
N VAL A 9 21.81 -31.61 46.48
CA VAL A 9 21.51 -30.22 46.81
C VAL A 9 22.55 -29.75 47.81
N ASP A 10 23.13 -28.58 47.57
CA ASP A 10 24.08 -27.93 48.49
C ASP A 10 23.53 -27.88 49.93
N ASP A 11 24.33 -28.28 50.93
CA ASP A 11 23.89 -28.43 52.32
C ASP A 11 23.36 -27.11 52.91
N ALA A 12 23.93 -25.97 52.51
CA ALA A 12 23.44 -24.67 52.98
C ALA A 12 22.10 -24.31 52.33
N LEU A 13 21.89 -24.70 51.07
CA LEU A 13 20.60 -24.57 50.41
C LEU A 13 19.55 -25.51 51.02
N PHE A 14 19.92 -26.75 51.34
CA PHE A 14 19.05 -27.72 52.00
C PHE A 14 18.57 -27.22 53.37
N ALA A 15 19.48 -26.71 54.20
CA ALA A 15 19.15 -26.15 55.51
C ALA A 15 18.18 -24.95 55.42
N ARG A 16 18.32 -24.10 54.40
CA ARG A 16 17.40 -22.97 54.17
C ARG A 16 15.99 -23.43 53.77
N ILE A 17 15.91 -24.48 52.95
CA ILE A 17 14.63 -25.07 52.55
C ILE A 17 13.95 -25.74 53.75
N GLU A 18 14.71 -26.43 54.60
CA GLU A 18 14.20 -27.05 55.82
C GLU A 18 13.64 -26.02 56.81
N GLN A 19 14.35 -24.91 57.02
CA GLN A 19 13.85 -23.78 57.83
C GLN A 19 12.55 -23.18 57.25
N SER A 20 12.46 -23.02 55.93
CA SER A 20 11.25 -22.54 55.26
C SER A 20 10.09 -23.52 55.43
N ALA A 21 10.35 -24.82 55.23
CA ALA A 21 9.37 -25.89 55.37
C ALA A 21 8.81 -25.96 56.80
N MET A 22 9.69 -25.89 57.82
CA MET A 22 9.28 -25.83 59.23
C MET A 22 8.44 -24.60 59.54
N LYS A 23 8.85 -23.41 59.05
CA LYS A 23 8.11 -22.16 59.27
C LYS A 23 6.70 -22.20 58.67
N ASN A 24 6.54 -22.91 57.56
CA ASN A 24 5.27 -23.00 56.82
C ASN A 24 4.48 -24.28 57.14
N GLU A 25 4.89 -25.05 58.16
CA GLU A 25 4.28 -26.32 58.58
C GLU A 25 4.10 -27.34 57.44
N ARG A 26 5.10 -27.42 56.55
CA ARG A 26 5.09 -28.29 55.37
C ARG A 26 6.22 -29.30 55.42
N SER A 27 6.06 -30.40 54.69
CA SER A 27 7.19 -31.30 54.42
C SER A 27 8.21 -30.61 53.52
N LEU A 28 9.48 -30.97 53.65
CA LEU A 28 10.56 -30.47 52.77
C LEU A 28 10.22 -30.68 51.29
N GLU A 29 9.71 -31.86 50.93
CA GLU A 29 9.28 -32.16 49.56
C GLU A 29 8.09 -31.27 49.13
N GLY A 30 7.15 -30.99 50.01
CA GLY A 30 6.01 -30.10 49.76
C GLY A 30 6.46 -28.66 49.51
N GLU A 31 7.43 -28.18 50.28
CA GLU A 31 8.00 -26.83 50.14
C GLU A 31 8.83 -26.70 48.85
N ILE A 32 9.64 -27.72 48.52
CA ILE A 32 10.38 -27.77 47.25
C ILE A 32 9.40 -27.78 46.08
N ARG A 33 8.35 -28.61 46.13
CA ARG A 33 7.34 -28.68 45.07
C ARG A 33 6.62 -27.34 44.88
N LEU A 34 6.33 -26.63 45.96
CA LEU A 34 5.68 -25.31 45.91
C LEU A 34 6.61 -24.22 45.38
N ALA A 35 7.88 -24.20 45.81
CA ALA A 35 8.89 -23.30 45.28
C ALA A 35 9.14 -23.55 43.78
N LEU A 36 9.25 -24.81 43.38
CA LEU A 36 9.37 -25.19 41.97
C LEU A 36 8.10 -24.84 41.18
N ALA A 37 6.90 -25.04 41.71
CA ALA A 37 5.66 -24.66 41.04
C ALA A 37 5.50 -23.14 40.91
N THR A 38 6.15 -22.36 41.79
CA THR A 38 6.14 -20.88 41.73
C THR A 38 7.17 -20.36 40.72
N LEU A 39 8.36 -20.96 40.69
CA LEU A 39 9.44 -20.58 39.77
C LEU A 39 9.24 -21.13 38.35
N TYR A 40 8.59 -22.29 38.25
CA TYR A 40 8.28 -23.01 37.03
C TYR A 40 6.80 -23.41 37.06
N PRO A 41 5.87 -22.45 36.93
CA PRO A 41 4.45 -22.74 36.89
C PRO A 41 4.19 -23.75 35.77
N ALA A 42 3.43 -24.80 36.10
CA ALA A 42 3.01 -25.80 35.13
C ALA A 42 2.18 -25.10 34.05
N THR A 43 2.84 -24.73 32.96
CA THR A 43 2.19 -24.21 31.78
C THR A 43 1.65 -25.44 31.06
N ASP A 44 0.33 -25.47 30.86
CA ASP A 44 -0.30 -26.43 29.96
C ASP A 44 0.52 -26.46 28.64
N PRO A 45 0.83 -27.61 28.02
CA PRO A 45 1.53 -27.64 26.75
C PRO A 45 0.86 -26.80 25.66
N SER A 46 -0.45 -26.55 25.80
CA SER A 46 -1.23 -25.64 24.95
C SER A 46 -1.10 -24.15 25.33
N GLN A 47 -0.52 -23.83 26.48
CA GLN A 47 -0.23 -22.48 26.99
C GLN A 47 1.26 -22.13 26.96
N ASN A 48 2.12 -23.00 26.42
CA ASN A 48 3.55 -22.74 26.15
C ASN A 48 3.77 -21.77 24.98
N ILE A 49 2.89 -20.81 24.78
CA ILE A 49 3.19 -19.66 23.95
C ILE A 49 3.92 -18.69 24.87
N VAL A 50 5.24 -18.81 24.96
CA VAL A 50 6.05 -17.71 25.48
C VAL A 50 5.64 -16.49 24.65
N PRO A 51 5.01 -15.46 25.26
CA PRO A 51 4.55 -14.33 24.48
C PRO A 51 5.77 -13.70 23.83
N LEU A 52 5.74 -13.63 22.49
CA LEU A 52 6.82 -13.02 21.72
C LEU A 52 7.14 -11.65 22.31
N SER A 53 8.42 -11.36 22.45
CA SER A 53 8.86 -10.00 22.73
C SER A 53 8.33 -9.05 21.66
N MET A 54 8.24 -7.75 21.99
CA MET A 54 7.80 -6.75 21.01
C MET A 54 8.64 -6.81 19.72
N ARG A 55 9.95 -7.06 19.83
CA ARG A 55 10.85 -7.21 18.70
C ARG A 55 10.52 -8.43 17.85
N GLU A 56 10.37 -9.60 18.47
CA GLU A 56 10.05 -10.84 17.72
C GLU A 56 8.69 -10.74 17.04
N ARG A 57 7.70 -10.14 17.71
CA ARG A 57 6.39 -9.87 17.11
C ARG A 57 6.53 -8.97 15.90
N TRP A 58 7.25 -7.86 16.03
CA TRP A 58 7.48 -6.93 14.93
C TRP A 58 8.23 -7.57 13.75
N GLN A 59 9.23 -8.42 14.00
CA GLN A 59 9.93 -9.18 12.95
C GLN A 59 8.98 -10.14 12.21
N GLN A 60 8.11 -10.85 12.95
CA GLN A 60 7.10 -11.71 12.35
C GLN A 60 6.09 -10.91 11.50
N GLU A 61 5.64 -9.76 11.99
CA GLU A 61 4.68 -8.90 11.29
C GLU A 61 5.28 -8.26 10.02
N THR A 62 6.51 -7.74 10.09
CA THR A 62 7.21 -7.19 8.91
C THR A 62 7.51 -8.28 7.88
N GLY A 63 7.89 -9.48 8.33
CA GLY A 63 8.07 -10.64 7.45
C GLY A 63 6.78 -11.08 6.74
N GLN A 64 5.65 -11.08 7.45
CA GLN A 64 4.33 -11.34 6.86
C GLN A 64 3.96 -10.29 5.81
N ARG A 65 4.24 -9.00 6.07
CA ARG A 65 3.99 -7.92 5.10
C ARG A 65 4.87 -8.04 3.86
N LEU A 66 6.13 -8.46 3.99
CA LEU A 66 7.00 -8.74 2.84
C LEU A 66 6.44 -9.86 1.95
N ARG A 67 6.01 -10.97 2.56
CA ARG A 67 5.37 -12.08 1.84
C ARG A 67 4.10 -11.65 1.14
N TRP A 68 3.23 -10.95 1.86
CA TRP A 68 2.02 -10.37 1.29
C TRP A 68 2.32 -9.45 0.11
N LEU A 69 3.33 -8.57 0.23
CA LEU A 69 3.70 -7.66 -0.85
C LEU A 69 4.14 -8.41 -2.10
N LEU A 70 5.00 -9.41 -1.96
CA LEU A 70 5.45 -10.24 -3.09
C LEU A 70 4.30 -10.99 -3.76
N GLN A 71 3.39 -11.55 -2.96
CA GLN A 71 2.19 -12.19 -3.48
C GLN A 71 1.31 -11.18 -4.22
N ARG A 72 1.04 -10.01 -3.62
CA ARG A 72 0.22 -8.96 -4.21
C ARG A 72 0.79 -8.46 -5.53
N LEU A 73 2.10 -8.21 -5.61
CA LEU A 73 2.77 -7.78 -6.84
C LEU A 73 2.66 -8.82 -7.95
N ASN A 74 2.78 -10.11 -7.62
CA ASN A 74 2.59 -11.21 -8.56
C ASN A 74 1.14 -11.31 -9.05
N GLU A 75 0.17 -11.16 -8.15
CA GLU A 75 -1.26 -11.16 -8.50
C GLU A 75 -1.64 -9.96 -9.38
N ASP A 76 -1.03 -8.81 -9.12
CA ASP A 76 -1.28 -7.56 -9.86
C ASP A 76 -0.51 -7.49 -11.18
N GLY A 77 0.36 -8.47 -11.47
CA GLY A 77 1.13 -8.55 -12.71
C GLY A 77 2.32 -7.60 -12.79
N PHE A 78 2.84 -7.13 -11.66
CA PHE A 78 4.05 -6.32 -11.61
C PHE A 78 5.28 -7.14 -12.04
N GLY A 79 6.18 -6.55 -12.84
CA GLY A 79 7.46 -7.22 -13.20
C GLY A 79 7.37 -8.33 -14.26
N THR A 80 6.30 -8.39 -15.06
CA THR A 80 6.10 -9.22 -16.29
C THR A 80 5.48 -10.62 -16.17
N ARG A 81 4.93 -11.07 -15.03
CA ARG A 81 4.05 -12.26 -14.99
C ARG A 81 2.95 -12.11 -13.95
N VAL A 82 1.69 -12.30 -14.38
CA VAL A 82 0.59 -12.57 -13.45
C VAL A 82 0.74 -14.02 -12.98
N ARG A 83 0.90 -14.22 -11.67
CA ARG A 83 0.93 -15.56 -11.07
C ARG A 83 0.07 -15.58 -9.82
N THR A 84 -0.75 -16.62 -9.70
CA THR A 84 -1.52 -16.92 -8.50
C THR A 84 -0.80 -17.98 -7.64
N GLY A 85 -0.86 -17.82 -6.32
CA GLY A 85 -0.22 -18.72 -5.36
C GLY A 85 0.89 -18.05 -4.53
N ASP A 86 1.40 -18.80 -3.56
CA ASP A 86 2.37 -18.30 -2.57
C ASP A 86 3.68 -17.85 -3.22
N GLU A 87 4.40 -16.96 -2.53
CA GLU A 87 5.76 -16.60 -2.90
C GLU A 87 6.69 -17.82 -2.89
N THR A 88 7.66 -17.81 -3.79
CA THR A 88 8.60 -18.91 -4.02
C THR A 88 10.03 -18.42 -3.87
N VAL A 89 10.97 -19.34 -3.70
CA VAL A 89 12.42 -19.04 -3.68
C VAL A 89 12.83 -18.17 -4.87
N ALA A 90 12.26 -18.39 -6.05
CA ALA A 90 12.57 -17.62 -7.25
C ALA A 90 12.15 -16.14 -7.15
N ASP A 91 11.12 -15.81 -6.36
CA ASP A 91 10.70 -14.42 -6.13
C ASP A 91 11.72 -13.66 -5.30
N TYR A 92 12.24 -14.28 -4.24
CA TYR A 92 13.31 -13.71 -3.42
C TYR A 92 14.63 -13.57 -4.17
N VAL A 93 14.94 -14.50 -5.08
CA VAL A 93 16.13 -14.39 -5.94
C VAL A 93 16.01 -13.18 -6.87
N ARG A 94 14.85 -13.00 -7.51
CA ARG A 94 14.58 -11.82 -8.36
C ARG A 94 14.59 -10.54 -7.56
N LEU A 95 13.93 -10.52 -6.40
CA LEU A 95 13.92 -9.36 -5.52
C LEU A 95 15.34 -9.00 -5.06
N GLY A 96 16.14 -10.01 -4.71
CA GLY A 96 17.54 -9.83 -4.33
C GLY A 96 18.35 -9.14 -5.42
N ASP A 97 18.20 -9.59 -6.67
CA ASP A 97 18.83 -8.97 -7.84
C ASP A 97 18.37 -7.51 -8.03
N GLN A 98 17.06 -7.25 -7.95
CA GLN A 98 16.50 -5.90 -8.13
C GLN A 98 16.92 -4.91 -7.03
N LEU A 99 17.04 -5.37 -5.78
CA LEU A 99 17.41 -4.52 -4.64
C LEU A 99 18.92 -4.53 -4.36
N GLY A 100 19.72 -5.31 -5.09
CA GLY A 100 21.14 -5.47 -4.83
C GLY A 100 21.44 -6.11 -3.46
N THR A 101 20.62 -7.07 -3.03
CA THR A 101 20.73 -7.73 -1.72
C THR A 101 20.70 -9.26 -1.82
N SER A 102 21.12 -9.94 -0.74
CA SER A 102 21.11 -11.40 -0.68
C SER A 102 19.67 -11.94 -0.61
N PRO A 103 19.28 -12.90 -1.47
CA PRO A 103 17.99 -13.60 -1.35
C PRO A 103 17.79 -14.27 0.02
N GLY A 104 18.87 -14.75 0.64
CA GLY A 104 18.81 -15.38 1.96
C GLY A 104 18.41 -14.40 3.06
N LEU A 105 18.89 -13.15 3.01
CA LEU A 105 18.47 -12.11 3.94
C LEU A 105 16.97 -11.80 3.78
N LEU A 106 16.48 -11.73 2.54
CA LEU A 106 15.06 -11.49 2.26
C LEU A 106 14.17 -12.63 2.77
N MET A 107 14.63 -13.89 2.64
CA MET A 107 13.94 -15.05 3.21
C MET A 107 13.96 -15.00 4.75
N ASP A 108 15.09 -14.67 5.37
CA ASP A 108 15.16 -14.52 6.83
C ASP A 108 14.24 -13.40 7.35
N ILE A 109 14.11 -12.28 6.63
CA ILE A 109 13.12 -11.24 6.94
C ILE A 109 11.70 -11.80 6.80
N ALA A 110 11.39 -12.44 5.68
CA ALA A 110 10.06 -12.99 5.39
C ALA A 110 9.59 -14.03 6.43
N GLU A 111 10.53 -14.81 6.96
CA GLU A 111 10.32 -15.83 7.99
C GLU A 111 10.40 -15.25 9.42
N GLY A 112 10.64 -13.95 9.57
CA GLY A 112 10.74 -13.24 10.85
C GLY A 112 11.97 -13.63 11.67
N ARG A 113 13.01 -14.16 11.02
CA ARG A 113 14.34 -14.45 11.60
C ARG A 113 15.29 -13.25 11.55
N ALA A 114 15.06 -12.33 10.62
CA ALA A 114 15.80 -11.09 10.48
C ALA A 114 14.86 -9.87 10.54
N GLU A 115 15.46 -8.73 10.79
CA GLU A 115 14.78 -7.44 10.88
C GLU A 115 14.63 -6.79 9.51
N MET A 116 13.45 -6.25 9.21
CA MET A 116 13.25 -5.34 8.10
C MET A 116 13.74 -3.95 8.50
N THR A 117 14.86 -3.51 7.92
CA THR A 117 15.43 -2.19 8.21
C THR A 117 14.71 -1.09 7.42
N PRO A 118 14.79 0.19 7.86
CA PRO A 118 14.28 1.32 7.09
C PRO A 118 14.87 1.43 5.70
N GLU A 119 16.14 1.08 5.52
CA GLU A 119 16.81 1.08 4.21
C GLU A 119 16.19 0.03 3.28
N MET A 120 15.89 -1.17 3.79
CA MET A 120 15.22 -2.22 3.03
C MET A 120 13.79 -1.83 2.65
N ALA A 121 13.04 -1.26 3.58
CA ALA A 121 11.69 -0.75 3.32
C ALA A 121 11.71 0.39 2.28
N GLY A 122 12.68 1.30 2.37
CA GLY A 122 12.91 2.37 1.41
C GLY A 122 13.29 1.85 0.01
N ALA A 123 14.10 0.79 -0.07
CA ALA A 123 14.44 0.15 -1.33
C ALA A 123 13.21 -0.52 -1.99
N LEU A 124 12.37 -1.21 -1.22
CA LEU A 124 11.10 -1.77 -1.68
C LEU A 124 10.14 -0.67 -2.17
N GLN A 125 10.01 0.42 -1.40
CA GLN A 125 9.22 1.58 -1.78
C GLN A 125 9.71 2.19 -3.09
N HIS A 126 11.03 2.33 -3.27
CA HIS A 126 11.60 2.86 -4.49
C HIS A 126 11.33 1.95 -5.70
N TRP A 127 11.45 0.63 -5.51
CA TRP A 127 11.30 -0.37 -6.57
C TRP A 127 9.84 -0.54 -7.04
N CYS A 128 8.89 -0.71 -6.12
CA CYS A 128 7.50 -1.05 -6.47
C CYS A 128 6.46 -0.06 -5.93
N GLY A 129 6.86 1.06 -5.32
CA GLY A 129 5.92 2.07 -4.82
C GLY A 129 5.11 1.65 -3.59
N ALA A 130 5.45 0.54 -2.94
CA ALA A 130 4.84 0.16 -1.67
C ALA A 130 5.21 1.15 -0.55
N SER A 131 4.35 1.32 0.45
CA SER A 131 4.63 2.18 1.59
C SER A 131 5.68 1.55 2.51
N GLY A 132 6.82 2.23 2.69
CA GLY A 132 7.85 1.84 3.65
C GLY A 132 7.34 1.88 5.09
N ASP A 133 6.52 2.88 5.43
CA ASP A 133 5.89 2.98 6.75
C ASP A 133 4.96 1.78 7.00
N TRP A 134 4.11 1.44 6.02
CA TRP A 134 3.25 0.26 6.13
C TRP A 134 4.06 -1.02 6.27
N LEU A 135 5.17 -1.17 5.52
CA LEU A 135 6.05 -2.32 5.63
C LEU A 135 6.62 -2.47 7.05
N LEU A 136 7.02 -1.37 7.67
CA LEU A 136 7.64 -1.35 9.01
C LEU A 136 6.60 -1.44 10.13
N SER A 137 5.56 -0.64 10.12
CA SER A 137 4.58 -0.51 11.23
C SER A 137 3.23 -1.17 10.97
N GLY A 138 2.87 -1.41 9.70
CA GLY A 138 1.54 -1.84 9.29
C GLY A 138 0.51 -0.70 9.23
N GLU A 139 0.91 0.54 9.50
CA GLU A 139 0.02 1.70 9.46
C GLU A 139 -0.17 2.23 8.02
N GLY A 140 -1.36 2.73 7.73
CA GLY A 140 -1.70 3.29 6.42
C GLY A 140 -1.98 2.24 5.35
N GLU A 141 -1.86 2.66 4.09
CA GLU A 141 -2.11 1.84 2.91
C GLU A 141 -0.82 1.18 2.40
N SER A 142 -0.92 -0.05 1.90
CA SER A 142 0.22 -0.76 1.31
C SER A 142 0.76 -0.07 0.05
N PHE A 143 -0.10 0.57 -0.73
CA PHE A 143 0.27 1.39 -1.88
C PHE A 143 -0.38 2.76 -1.71
N PRO A 144 0.37 3.80 -1.31
CA PRO A 144 -0.20 5.09 -0.98
C PRO A 144 -1.01 5.71 -2.13
N VAL A 145 -2.20 6.21 -1.78
CA VAL A 145 -3.04 6.98 -2.71
C VAL A 145 -3.11 8.44 -2.28
N VAL A 146 -2.78 9.32 -3.22
CA VAL A 146 -2.83 10.75 -3.04
C VAL A 146 -4.24 11.25 -3.35
N LYS A 147 -4.91 11.87 -2.37
CA LYS A 147 -6.19 12.55 -2.59
C LYS A 147 -5.94 13.88 -3.29
N LEU A 148 -6.63 14.11 -4.40
CA LEU A 148 -6.46 15.31 -5.22
C LEU A 148 -7.71 16.21 -5.21
N GLY A 149 -7.48 17.52 -5.29
CA GLY A 149 -8.55 18.49 -5.53
C GLY A 149 -9.39 18.86 -4.31
N THR A 150 -8.97 18.48 -3.11
CA THR A 150 -9.60 18.87 -1.85
C THR A 150 -8.73 19.87 -1.10
N CYS A 151 -9.31 20.62 -0.16
CA CYS A 151 -8.58 21.63 0.62
C CYS A 151 -7.51 21.06 1.56
N SER A 152 -7.57 19.77 1.86
CA SER A 152 -6.62 19.02 2.69
C SER A 152 -5.79 18.01 1.89
N GLY A 153 -6.00 17.94 0.57
CA GLY A 153 -5.30 17.04 -0.33
C GLY A 153 -4.15 17.73 -1.05
N VAL A 154 -3.51 16.98 -1.95
CA VAL A 154 -2.46 17.48 -2.82
C VAL A 154 -3.08 18.32 -3.94
N SER A 155 -2.45 19.45 -4.24
CA SER A 155 -2.90 20.34 -5.31
C SER A 155 -2.66 19.73 -6.69
N TRP A 156 -3.39 20.19 -7.71
CA TRP A 156 -3.12 19.77 -9.10
C TRP A 156 -1.69 20.13 -9.52
N GLN A 157 -1.22 21.32 -9.15
CA GLN A 157 0.13 21.77 -9.48
C GLN A 157 1.19 20.80 -8.93
N GLU A 158 1.12 20.49 -7.64
CA GLU A 158 2.06 19.60 -6.96
C GLU A 158 2.03 18.16 -7.51
N PHE A 159 0.85 17.68 -7.91
CA PHE A 159 0.75 16.35 -8.50
C PHE A 159 1.28 16.29 -9.94
N PHE A 160 0.97 17.26 -10.79
CA PHE A 160 1.37 17.24 -12.21
C PHE A 160 2.81 17.74 -12.43
N PHE A 161 3.33 18.56 -11.52
CA PHE A 161 4.66 19.15 -11.56
C PHE A 161 5.35 18.92 -10.20
N PRO A 162 5.84 17.70 -9.93
CA PRO A 162 6.67 17.45 -8.75
C PRO A 162 7.94 18.29 -8.78
N ASP A 163 8.56 18.48 -7.61
CA ASP A 163 9.85 19.16 -7.45
C ASP A 163 11.03 18.27 -7.93
N ASP A 164 10.94 17.72 -9.14
CA ASP A 164 12.00 17.00 -9.83
C ASP A 164 11.95 17.29 -11.35
N ASP A 165 13.11 17.15 -12.02
CA ASP A 165 13.25 17.43 -13.46
C ASP A 165 12.92 16.19 -14.33
N ASP A 166 12.22 15.23 -13.76
CA ASP A 166 11.94 13.96 -14.41
C ASP A 166 10.77 14.04 -15.39
N ARG A 167 10.73 13.10 -16.33
CA ARG A 167 9.63 12.97 -17.30
C ARG A 167 8.59 11.98 -16.82
N TYR A 168 7.33 12.40 -16.96
CA TYR A 168 6.18 11.62 -16.53
C TYR A 168 5.17 11.39 -17.64
N VAL A 169 4.56 10.20 -17.62
CA VAL A 169 3.38 9.85 -18.38
C VAL A 169 2.20 9.79 -17.42
N PHE A 170 1.09 10.42 -17.80
CA PHE A 170 -0.14 10.47 -17.02
C PHE A 170 -1.20 9.59 -17.66
N GLU A 171 -1.80 8.71 -16.86
CA GLU A 171 -2.90 7.83 -17.28
C GLU A 171 -4.14 8.16 -16.46
N PHE A 172 -5.15 8.73 -17.12
CA PHE A 172 -6.43 9.13 -16.56
C PHE A 172 -7.42 7.98 -16.73
N ILE A 173 -7.85 7.39 -15.62
CA ILE A 173 -8.69 6.20 -15.60
C ILE A 173 -10.03 6.56 -14.97
N ARG A 174 -11.08 6.61 -15.79
CA ARG A 174 -12.47 6.81 -15.32
C ARG A 174 -13.10 5.47 -14.96
N ILE A 175 -13.77 5.37 -13.81
CA ILE A 175 -14.62 4.21 -13.50
C ILE A 175 -15.90 4.25 -14.33
N GLY A 176 -16.13 3.20 -15.12
CA GLY A 176 -17.15 3.12 -16.15
C GLY A 176 -18.54 2.66 -15.71
N GLY A 177 -18.73 2.24 -14.46
CA GLY A 177 -20.02 1.74 -13.97
C GLY A 177 -20.02 1.43 -12.47
N GLY A 178 -21.11 0.81 -12.01
CA GLY A 178 -21.31 0.45 -10.60
C GLY A 178 -21.51 1.66 -9.69
N ARG A 179 -21.39 1.44 -8.38
CA ARG A 179 -21.62 2.47 -7.35
C ARG A 179 -20.71 3.70 -7.49
N HIS A 180 -19.50 3.51 -8.03
CA HIS A 180 -18.45 4.52 -8.08
C HIS A 180 -18.23 5.08 -9.50
N GLU A 181 -19.20 4.94 -10.39
CA GLU A 181 -19.15 5.48 -11.75
C GLU A 181 -18.72 6.96 -11.76
N GLY A 182 -17.83 7.31 -12.69
CA GLY A 182 -17.35 8.67 -12.87
C GLY A 182 -16.21 9.07 -11.94
N THR A 183 -15.84 8.23 -10.96
CA THR A 183 -14.62 8.45 -10.16
C THR A 183 -13.39 8.47 -11.08
N LEU A 184 -12.47 9.39 -10.82
CA LEU A 184 -11.26 9.56 -11.62
C LEU A 184 -10.02 9.18 -10.81
N LEU A 185 -9.28 8.21 -11.35
CA LEU A 185 -7.93 7.84 -10.93
C LEU A 185 -6.93 8.42 -11.92
N ILE A 186 -5.79 8.91 -11.45
CA ILE A 186 -4.71 9.45 -12.28
C ILE A 186 -3.42 8.76 -11.85
N LEU A 187 -2.81 7.99 -12.75
CA LEU A 187 -1.50 7.41 -12.51
C LEU A 187 -0.44 8.35 -13.09
N ARG A 188 0.43 8.88 -12.24
CA ARG A 188 1.66 9.57 -12.65
C ARG A 188 2.79 8.58 -12.68
N ARG A 189 3.29 8.23 -13.87
CA ARG A 189 4.36 7.24 -14.03
C ARG A 189 5.63 7.88 -14.52
N HIS A 190 6.73 7.62 -13.81
CA HIS A 190 8.05 7.99 -14.25
C HIS A 190 8.41 7.23 -15.55
N GLU A 191 8.80 7.95 -16.60
CA GLU A 191 8.96 7.39 -17.95
C GLU A 191 10.00 6.25 -18.00
N HIS A 192 11.10 6.40 -17.25
CA HIS A 192 12.23 5.47 -17.32
C HIS A 192 12.15 4.33 -16.29
N SER A 193 11.84 4.65 -15.03
CA SER A 193 11.82 3.65 -13.95
C SER A 193 10.49 2.91 -13.86
N GLY A 194 9.43 3.42 -14.48
CA GLY A 194 8.09 2.84 -14.38
C GLY A 194 7.43 3.02 -13.01
N ARG A 195 8.10 3.69 -12.06
CA ARG A 195 7.54 4.07 -10.75
C ARG A 195 6.25 4.85 -10.95
N ALA A 196 5.18 4.46 -10.26
CA ALA A 196 3.88 5.07 -10.39
C ALA A 196 3.39 5.65 -9.04
N THR A 197 2.84 6.85 -9.09
CA THR A 197 2.07 7.45 -8.00
C THR A 197 0.60 7.49 -8.39
N THR A 198 -0.26 7.04 -7.48
CA THR A 198 -1.71 7.02 -7.69
C THR A 198 -2.33 8.28 -7.10
N GLY A 199 -2.88 9.13 -7.96
CA GLY A 199 -3.74 10.25 -7.60
C GLY A 199 -5.21 9.86 -7.72
N LEU A 200 -6.04 10.28 -6.78
CA LEU A 200 -7.45 9.97 -6.77
C LEU A 200 -8.30 11.21 -6.54
N VAL A 201 -9.25 11.43 -7.43
CA VAL A 201 -10.25 12.48 -7.33
C VAL A 201 -11.54 11.89 -6.77
N THR A 202 -11.83 12.19 -5.51
CA THR A 202 -13.00 11.64 -4.80
C THR A 202 -14.07 12.70 -4.61
N GLU A 203 -13.77 13.72 -3.80
CA GLU A 203 -14.75 14.69 -3.32
C GLU A 203 -14.80 15.95 -4.18
N ALA A 204 -13.79 16.17 -5.03
CA ALA A 204 -13.70 17.37 -5.84
C ALA A 204 -14.77 17.40 -6.94
N PHE A 205 -14.92 16.32 -7.70
CA PHE A 205 -15.90 16.16 -8.78
C PHE A 205 -16.00 14.69 -9.22
N TYR A 206 -16.99 14.37 -10.05
CA TYR A 206 -17.11 13.09 -10.74
C TYR A 206 -17.37 13.32 -12.25
N LEU A 207 -16.92 12.40 -13.09
CA LEU A 207 -17.16 12.40 -14.54
C LEU A 207 -18.51 11.73 -14.87
N ARG A 208 -19.57 12.24 -14.26
CA ARG A 208 -20.97 11.85 -14.49
C ARG A 208 -21.96 12.93 -14.01
N ALA A 209 -23.24 12.76 -14.34
CA ALA A 209 -24.32 13.63 -13.91
C ALA A 209 -24.57 13.57 -12.39
N GLY A 210 -25.29 14.58 -11.88
CA GLY A 210 -25.71 14.64 -10.48
C GLY A 210 -24.76 15.40 -9.54
N MET A 211 -23.77 16.11 -10.07
CA MET A 211 -22.92 17.01 -9.27
C MET A 211 -23.67 18.29 -8.87
N GLY A 212 -23.41 18.78 -7.66
CA GLY A 212 -23.80 20.13 -7.25
C GLY A 212 -22.86 21.21 -7.80
N ASN A 213 -23.19 22.48 -7.56
CA ASN A 213 -22.44 23.65 -8.06
C ASN A 213 -20.94 23.62 -7.71
N GLY A 214 -20.58 23.13 -6.51
CA GLY A 214 -19.18 23.00 -6.09
C GLY A 214 -18.39 22.02 -6.98
N GLY A 215 -18.94 20.82 -7.20
CA GLY A 215 -18.31 19.82 -8.08
C GLY A 215 -18.22 20.28 -9.53
N TYR A 216 -19.25 20.98 -9.99
CA TYR A 216 -19.25 21.62 -11.32
C TYR A 216 -18.08 22.59 -11.50
N GLY A 217 -17.92 23.54 -10.55
CA GLY A 217 -16.83 24.51 -10.56
C GLY A 217 -15.45 23.85 -10.50
N ASN A 218 -15.31 22.82 -9.67
CA ASN A 218 -14.05 22.08 -9.53
C ASN A 218 -13.66 21.33 -10.81
N LEU A 219 -14.60 20.65 -11.47
CA LEU A 219 -14.32 19.97 -12.75
C LEU A 219 -13.96 20.98 -13.84
N LYS A 220 -14.67 22.12 -13.93
CA LYS A 220 -14.30 23.19 -14.86
C LYS A 220 -12.87 23.68 -14.61
N ASN A 221 -12.53 24.00 -13.37
CA ASN A 221 -11.19 24.49 -13.00
C ASN A 221 -10.11 23.45 -13.31
N PHE A 222 -10.40 22.16 -13.08
CA PHE A 222 -9.50 21.07 -13.41
C PHE A 222 -9.25 20.94 -14.92
N LEU A 223 -10.32 20.97 -15.75
CA LEU A 223 -10.17 20.88 -17.21
C LEU A 223 -9.44 22.09 -17.79
N LEU A 224 -9.71 23.30 -17.27
CA LEU A 224 -8.95 24.50 -17.63
C LEU A 224 -7.48 24.37 -17.23
N PHE A 225 -7.19 23.87 -16.03
CA PHE A 225 -5.82 23.62 -15.58
C PHE A 225 -5.08 22.67 -16.52
N LEU A 226 -5.68 21.53 -16.89
CA LEU A 226 -5.07 20.59 -17.82
C LEU A 226 -4.76 21.24 -19.18
N LYS A 227 -5.66 22.08 -19.68
CA LYS A 227 -5.46 22.73 -20.97
C LYS A 227 -4.41 23.84 -20.94
N GLN A 228 -4.44 24.65 -19.89
CA GLN A 228 -3.58 25.83 -19.75
C GLN A 228 -2.18 25.48 -19.26
N HIS A 229 -2.00 24.40 -18.50
CA HIS A 229 -0.72 24.10 -17.87
C HIS A 229 -0.15 22.74 -18.31
N CYS A 230 -0.99 21.75 -18.61
CA CYS A 230 -0.52 20.38 -18.90
C CYS A 230 -0.40 20.06 -20.39
N GLY A 231 -0.43 21.06 -21.29
CA GLY A 231 -0.44 20.85 -22.74
C GLY A 231 0.80 20.14 -23.29
N SER A 232 1.94 20.21 -22.59
CA SER A 232 3.18 19.50 -22.94
C SER A 232 3.27 18.08 -22.37
N LEU A 233 2.37 17.71 -21.45
CA LEU A 233 2.42 16.42 -20.76
C LEU A 233 1.80 15.31 -21.62
N VAL A 234 2.36 14.10 -21.51
CA VAL A 234 1.78 12.91 -22.15
C VAL A 234 0.60 12.43 -21.32
N MET A 235 -0.62 12.71 -21.80
CA MET A 235 -1.87 12.35 -21.12
C MET A 235 -2.66 11.31 -21.91
N ASN A 236 -2.83 10.12 -21.33
CA ASN A 236 -3.60 9.03 -21.90
C ASN A 236 -4.89 8.83 -21.11
N ALA A 237 -5.99 8.50 -21.80
CA ALA A 237 -7.28 8.30 -21.17
C ALA A 237 -7.73 6.84 -21.30
N TYR A 238 -8.31 6.33 -20.22
CA TYR A 238 -8.79 4.97 -20.11
C TYR A 238 -10.13 4.93 -19.38
N GLN A 239 -10.84 3.83 -19.58
CA GLN A 239 -12.06 3.50 -18.86
C GLN A 239 -11.88 2.15 -18.16
N PHE A 240 -12.02 2.16 -16.83
CA PHE A 240 -12.00 0.98 -16.01
C PHE A 240 -13.42 0.43 -15.87
N MET A 241 -13.61 -0.83 -16.25
CA MET A 241 -14.87 -1.57 -16.15
C MET A 241 -14.81 -2.42 -14.89
N PRO A 242 -15.65 -2.12 -13.87
CA PRO A 242 -15.77 -2.98 -12.70
C PRO A 242 -16.13 -4.42 -13.11
N PRO A 243 -15.59 -5.43 -12.41
CA PRO A 243 -15.86 -6.84 -12.71
C PRO A 243 -17.33 -7.23 -12.49
N ASP A 244 -18.02 -6.56 -11.57
CA ASP A 244 -19.43 -6.77 -11.25
C ASP A 244 -20.08 -5.48 -10.72
N LEU A 245 -21.41 -5.51 -10.50
CA LEU A 245 -22.21 -4.34 -10.10
C LEU A 245 -21.97 -3.93 -8.65
N ASP A 246 -21.61 -4.87 -7.78
CA ASP A 246 -21.39 -4.67 -6.34
C ASP A 246 -19.94 -4.34 -6.01
N PHE A 247 -19.08 -4.27 -7.03
CA PHE A 247 -17.67 -3.96 -6.92
C PHE A 247 -17.45 -2.64 -6.16
N ASP A 248 -16.83 -2.78 -4.99
CA ASP A 248 -16.44 -1.64 -4.19
C ASP A 248 -15.01 -1.21 -4.53
N PHE A 249 -14.88 -0.09 -5.25
CA PHE A 249 -13.59 0.48 -5.63
C PHE A 249 -12.71 0.81 -4.41
N TRP A 250 -13.32 1.16 -3.29
CA TRP A 250 -12.60 1.43 -2.04
C TRP A 250 -11.96 0.18 -1.44
N SER A 251 -12.45 -1.01 -1.78
CA SER A 251 -11.87 -2.27 -1.32
C SER A 251 -10.54 -2.61 -1.99
N VAL A 252 -10.25 -2.02 -3.16
CA VAL A 252 -9.01 -2.28 -3.93
C VAL A 252 -8.03 -1.11 -3.90
N THR A 253 -8.52 0.11 -3.72
CA THR A 253 -7.71 1.32 -3.63
C THR A 253 -6.79 1.24 -2.42
N GLY A 254 -5.51 1.57 -2.58
CA GLY A 254 -4.52 1.47 -1.50
C GLY A 254 -3.99 0.05 -1.22
N ARG A 255 -4.64 -0.97 -1.80
CA ARG A 255 -4.33 -2.40 -1.57
C ARG A 255 -3.74 -3.11 -2.79
N HIS A 256 -3.98 -2.58 -3.97
CA HIS A 256 -3.41 -3.07 -5.22
C HIS A 256 -2.35 -2.11 -5.75
N HIS A 257 -1.31 -2.68 -6.36
CA HIS A 257 -0.30 -1.93 -7.08
C HIS A 257 -0.93 -1.17 -8.26
N PRO A 258 -0.47 0.04 -8.63
CA PRO A 258 -1.06 0.84 -9.71
C PRO A 258 -1.23 0.10 -11.05
N VAL A 259 -0.36 -0.87 -11.35
CA VAL A 259 -0.44 -1.72 -12.56
C VAL A 259 -1.74 -2.53 -12.62
N TRP A 260 -2.33 -2.89 -11.49
CA TRP A 260 -3.60 -3.63 -11.45
C TRP A 260 -4.73 -2.88 -12.16
N PHE A 261 -4.78 -1.55 -12.03
CA PHE A 261 -5.77 -0.71 -12.71
C PHE A 261 -5.54 -0.60 -14.23
N ARG A 262 -4.44 -1.17 -14.75
CA ARG A 262 -4.09 -1.19 -16.18
C ARG A 262 -4.29 -2.57 -16.82
N ASP A 263 -4.83 -3.54 -16.08
CA ASP A 263 -5.18 -4.85 -16.64
C ASP A 263 -6.10 -4.66 -17.85
N ILE A 264 -5.67 -5.14 -19.02
CA ILE A 264 -6.38 -5.00 -20.30
C ILE A 264 -7.80 -5.59 -20.26
N ASN A 265 -8.05 -6.56 -19.38
CA ASN A 265 -9.37 -7.16 -19.22
C ASN A 265 -10.35 -6.23 -18.49
N ARG A 266 -9.84 -5.19 -17.82
CA ARG A 266 -10.62 -4.25 -17.00
C ARG A 266 -10.48 -2.82 -17.48
N CYS A 267 -9.37 -2.46 -18.10
CA CYS A 267 -9.02 -1.08 -18.43
C CYS A 267 -8.81 -0.93 -19.94
N LEU A 268 -9.74 -0.23 -20.59
CA LEU A 268 -9.73 -0.04 -22.03
C LEU A 268 -9.28 1.38 -22.39
N PRO A 269 -8.45 1.56 -23.43
CA PRO A 269 -8.15 2.87 -23.97
C PRO A 269 -9.44 3.61 -24.35
N SER A 270 -9.47 4.91 -24.08
CA SER A 270 -10.58 5.79 -24.38
C SER A 270 -10.09 7.15 -24.84
N ARG A 271 -11.00 7.95 -25.41
CA ARG A 271 -10.73 9.32 -25.87
C ARG A 271 -11.47 10.38 -25.06
N TRP A 272 -12.09 9.99 -23.95
CA TRP A 272 -12.99 10.86 -23.19
C TRP A 272 -12.31 12.16 -22.75
N LEU A 273 -11.02 12.11 -22.38
CA LEU A 273 -10.29 13.30 -21.95
C LEU A 273 -10.13 14.28 -23.11
N GLN A 274 -9.73 13.78 -24.29
CA GLN A 274 -9.58 14.59 -25.49
C GLN A 274 -10.93 15.19 -25.92
N GLN A 275 -12.01 14.43 -25.79
CA GLN A 275 -13.37 14.91 -26.04
C GLN A 275 -13.74 16.08 -25.10
N LEU A 276 -13.54 15.93 -23.79
CA LEU A 276 -13.80 17.01 -22.82
C LEU A 276 -12.98 18.28 -23.11
N LEU A 277 -11.67 18.11 -23.37
CA LEU A 277 -10.77 19.24 -23.68
C LEU A 277 -11.07 19.89 -25.04
N GLY A 278 -11.71 19.15 -25.94
CA GLY A 278 -12.22 19.60 -27.24
C GLY A 278 -13.63 20.18 -27.20
N GLY A 279 -14.30 20.16 -26.04
CA GLY A 279 -15.64 20.72 -25.85
C GLY A 279 -16.81 19.77 -26.14
N GLU A 280 -16.54 18.47 -26.22
CA GLU A 280 -17.55 17.42 -26.38
C GLU A 280 -17.91 16.79 -25.02
N ASP A 281 -19.18 16.37 -24.87
CA ASP A 281 -19.64 15.57 -23.73
C ASP A 281 -19.58 14.07 -24.10
N PRO A 282 -18.64 13.29 -23.54
CA PRO A 282 -18.51 11.88 -23.87
C PRO A 282 -19.74 11.10 -23.42
N GLY A 283 -20.52 10.57 -24.36
CA GLY A 283 -21.67 9.70 -24.03
C GLY A 283 -22.74 10.37 -23.18
N GLU A 284 -22.90 11.70 -23.27
CA GLU A 284 -23.87 12.49 -22.50
C GLU A 284 -23.73 12.25 -20.99
N TRP A 285 -22.49 12.19 -20.50
CA TRP A 285 -22.22 11.98 -19.08
C TRP A 285 -22.80 13.07 -18.22
N PHE A 286 -22.90 14.30 -18.73
CA PHE A 286 -23.41 15.41 -17.97
C PHE A 286 -24.81 15.82 -18.42
N THR A 287 -25.67 16.09 -17.43
CA THR A 287 -26.99 16.66 -17.68
C THR A 287 -26.98 18.17 -17.48
N GLY A 288 -27.84 18.88 -18.24
CA GLY A 288 -28.30 20.22 -17.86
C GLY A 288 -27.27 21.35 -17.89
N GLY A 289 -26.73 21.68 -19.08
CA GLY A 289 -26.07 22.97 -19.29
C GLY A 289 -24.53 22.97 -19.23
N TRP A 290 -23.89 21.82 -19.45
CA TRP A 290 -22.43 21.72 -19.58
C TRP A 290 -21.90 22.24 -20.92
N SER A 291 -22.72 22.31 -21.98
CA SER A 291 -22.27 22.70 -23.31
C SER A 291 -21.56 24.06 -23.38
N PRO A 292 -22.04 25.13 -22.70
CA PRO A 292 -21.32 26.41 -22.67
C PRO A 292 -19.95 26.31 -21.98
N VAL A 293 -19.82 25.51 -20.93
CA VAL A 293 -18.56 25.34 -20.20
C VAL A 293 -17.57 24.49 -20.97
N LEU A 294 -18.04 23.42 -21.61
CA LEU A 294 -17.21 22.63 -22.52
C LEU A 294 -16.71 23.46 -23.69
N LYS A 295 -17.55 24.37 -24.22
CA LYS A 295 -17.12 25.34 -25.24
C LYS A 295 -16.05 26.30 -24.72
N GLU A 296 -16.23 26.86 -23.52
CA GLU A 296 -15.22 27.71 -22.88
C GLU A 296 -13.89 26.97 -22.70
N ILE A 297 -13.93 25.70 -22.26
CA ILE A 297 -12.74 24.85 -22.17
C ILE A 297 -12.12 24.66 -23.55
N ALA A 298 -12.92 24.39 -24.59
CA ALA A 298 -12.43 24.23 -25.96
C ALA A 298 -11.72 25.48 -26.50
N GLU A 299 -12.19 26.68 -26.13
CA GLU A 299 -11.66 27.96 -26.59
C GLU A 299 -10.49 28.48 -25.74
N ALA A 300 -10.32 27.99 -24.51
CA ALA A 300 -9.19 28.37 -23.67
C ALA A 300 -7.85 28.08 -24.36
N ALA A 301 -6.96 29.08 -24.40
CA ALA A 301 -5.64 28.93 -24.98
C ALA A 301 -4.88 27.81 -24.28
N ALA A 302 -4.27 26.92 -25.06
CA ALA A 302 -3.23 26.04 -24.52
C ALA A 302 -2.11 26.96 -24.01
N GLY A 303 -1.71 26.83 -22.75
CA GLY A 303 -0.70 27.74 -22.20
C GLY A 303 0.63 27.60 -22.93
N GLU A 304 1.41 28.67 -22.88
CA GLU A 304 2.74 28.71 -23.46
C GLU A 304 3.59 27.58 -22.87
N GLN A 305 4.37 26.92 -23.74
CA GLN A 305 5.34 25.91 -23.34
C GLN A 305 6.22 26.52 -22.24
N HIS A 306 6.15 25.95 -21.04
CA HIS A 306 7.17 26.22 -20.04
C HIS A 306 8.44 25.53 -20.55
N ASP A 307 9.25 26.28 -21.29
CA ASP A 307 10.64 25.89 -21.54
C ASP A 307 11.28 25.69 -20.15
N PRO A 308 11.84 24.50 -19.85
CA PRO A 308 12.65 24.33 -18.66
C PRO A 308 13.91 25.17 -18.90
N ALA A 309 13.86 26.43 -18.47
CA ALA A 309 14.96 27.36 -18.60
C ALA A 309 15.92 27.17 -17.42
N GLY A 310 17.11 26.64 -17.73
CA GLY A 310 18.36 26.95 -17.01
C GLY A 310 18.88 25.89 -16.07
#